data_AF-A0A2K3UUG2-F1
#
_entry.id   AF-A0A2K3UUG2-F1
#
_cell.length_a   1.000
_cell.length_b   1.000
_cell.length_c   1.000
_cell.angle_alpha   90.00
_cell.angle_beta   90.00
_cell.angle_gamma   90.00
#
_symmetry.space_group_name_H-M   'P 1'
#
loop_
_entity.id
_entity.type
_entity.pdbx_description
1 polymer ?
#
loop_
_entity_poly.entity_id
_entity_poly.type
_entity_poly.pdbx_seq_one_letter_code
_entity_poly.pdbx_strand_id
1 'polypeptide(L)'
;MSEPGRRPVSGARRITRRALLERWWVLPVAGTLGTFAYLGWYGARVTFGKSQAGPPAFQPGTPQAVGDLGQLRSLWAEQTFSYAGRPCTLLRVPQPVEGGLSGPDGLHLVAYSRVCTHLGCSVNLVRDPEVLAFAFNYRPPADAQHPQLGCRCHYSVFDPLQAGEAVFGKANGPLPRVRLERRGTQIWATGIEAAPALDT
;
A
#
# COMPACT_ATOMS: atom_id res chain seq x y z
N MET A 1 20.45 76.97 14.04
CA MET A 1 19.32 76.55 14.90
C MET A 1 18.84 75.22 14.38
N SER A 2 19.12 74.18 15.15
CA SER A 2 19.01 72.78 14.79
C SER A 2 17.70 72.19 15.30
N GLU A 3 17.10 71.26 14.55
CA GLU A 3 16.47 70.08 15.17
C GLU A 3 16.53 68.89 14.21
N PRO A 4 17.22 67.79 14.56
CA PRO A 4 17.20 66.57 13.75
C PRO A 4 15.96 65.73 14.10
N GLY A 5 15.10 65.49 13.12
CA GLY A 5 13.91 64.65 13.24
C GLY A 5 14.26 63.22 13.66
N ARG A 6 13.90 62.87 14.90
CA ARG A 6 14.06 61.53 15.46
C ARG A 6 13.06 60.57 14.80
N ARG A 7 13.55 59.64 13.96
CA ARG A 7 12.75 58.51 13.47
C ARG A 7 12.28 57.65 14.65
N PRO A 8 11.01 57.20 14.70
CA PRO A 8 10.57 56.28 15.74
C PRO A 8 11.30 54.94 15.56
N VAL A 9 12.22 54.66 16.48
CA VAL A 9 12.85 53.35 16.61
C VAL A 9 11.74 52.37 17.00
N SER A 10 11.50 51.36 16.17
CA SER A 10 10.55 50.28 16.44
C SER A 10 11.02 49.52 17.69
N GLY A 11 10.53 49.94 18.85
CA GLY A 11 10.83 49.29 20.12
C GLY A 11 10.31 47.86 20.08
N ALA A 12 11.23 46.89 20.07
CA ALA A 12 10.88 45.49 20.28
C ALA A 12 10.06 45.38 21.57
N ARG A 13 8.79 44.97 21.44
CA ARG A 13 7.83 44.93 22.54
C ARG A 13 8.32 43.88 23.55
N ARG A 14 8.97 44.31 24.63
CA ARG A 14 9.45 43.42 25.69
C ARG A 14 8.24 42.70 26.29
N ILE A 15 8.20 41.37 26.16
CA ILE A 15 7.14 40.55 26.75
C ILE A 15 7.36 40.57 28.26
N THR A 16 6.38 41.09 29.00
CA THR A 16 6.42 41.10 30.47
C THR A 16 6.05 39.72 31.01
N ARG A 17 6.58 39.34 32.18
CA ARG A 17 6.26 38.06 32.85
C ARG A 17 4.75 37.86 33.01
N ARG A 18 4.02 38.93 33.33
CA ARG A 18 2.56 38.91 33.43
C ARG A 18 1.88 38.60 32.10
N ALA A 19 2.28 39.27 31.01
CA ALA A 19 1.73 39.01 29.69
C ALA A 19 2.01 37.59 29.19
N LEU A 20 3.14 37.00 29.60
CA LEU A 20 3.47 35.59 29.33
C LEU A 20 2.52 34.65 30.09
N LEU A 21 2.33 34.86 31.40
CA LEU A 21 1.46 34.02 32.23
C LEU A 21 -0.01 34.12 31.81
N GLU A 22 -0.49 35.30 31.40
CA GLU A 22 -1.86 35.51 30.88
C GLU A 22 -2.14 34.74 29.57
N ARG A 23 -1.10 34.41 28.79
CA ARG A 23 -1.21 33.70 27.50
C ARG A 23 -0.69 32.26 27.55
N TRP A 24 -0.21 31.81 28.71
CA TRP A 24 0.37 30.47 28.86
C TRP A 24 -0.61 29.35 28.47
N TRP A 25 -1.91 29.55 28.71
CA TRP A 25 -2.98 28.61 28.33
C TRP A 25 -3.12 28.41 26.81
N VAL A 26 -2.63 29.35 26.00
CA VAL A 26 -2.69 29.25 24.52
C VAL A 26 -1.82 28.10 24.02
N LEU A 27 -0.70 27.80 24.68
CA LEU A 27 0.21 26.71 24.28
C LEU A 27 -0.47 25.32 24.31
N PRO A 28 -1.06 24.85 25.43
CA PRO A 28 -1.74 23.56 25.44
C PRO A 28 -2.98 23.53 24.53
N VAL A 29 -3.69 24.66 24.36
CA VAL A 29 -4.84 24.74 23.43
C VAL A 29 -4.38 24.61 21.98
N ALA A 30 -3.35 25.34 21.58
CA ALA A 30 -2.78 25.25 20.24
C ALA A 30 -2.20 23.87 19.96
N GLY A 31 -1.50 23.25 20.93
CA GLY A 31 -1.00 21.88 20.81
C GLY A 31 -2.14 20.86 20.63
N THR A 32 -3.24 21.03 21.37
CA THR A 32 -4.43 20.18 21.23
C THR A 32 -5.05 20.33 19.84
N LEU A 33 -5.31 21.56 19.39
CA LEU A 33 -5.85 21.83 18.05
C LEU A 33 -4.95 21.25 16.94
N GLY A 34 -3.63 21.45 17.05
CA GLY A 34 -2.67 20.90 16.10
C GLY A 34 -2.71 19.37 16.05
N THR A 35 -2.85 18.72 17.22
CA THR A 35 -2.97 17.25 17.31
C THR A 35 -4.23 16.75 16.60
N PHE A 36 -5.40 17.33 16.88
CA PHE A 36 -6.64 16.94 16.23
C PHE A 36 -6.64 17.21 14.72
N ALA A 37 -6.06 18.33 14.28
CA ALA A 37 -5.88 18.64 12.86
C ALA A 37 -4.99 17.58 12.18
N TYR A 38 -3.87 17.22 12.80
CA TYR A 38 -2.98 16.17 12.29
C TYR A 38 -3.67 14.81 12.23
N LEU A 39 -4.38 14.41 13.29
CA LEU A 39 -5.11 13.14 13.32
C LEU A 39 -6.21 13.09 12.25
N GLY A 40 -6.91 14.20 12.04
CA GLY A 40 -7.89 14.33 10.97
C GLY A 40 -7.27 14.18 9.59
N TRP A 41 -6.17 14.90 9.32
CA TRP A 41 -5.41 14.78 8.07
C TRP A 41 -4.88 13.36 7.85
N TYR A 42 -4.27 12.76 8.87
CA TYR A 42 -3.71 11.42 8.80
C TYR A 42 -4.80 10.37 8.57
N GLY A 43 -5.94 10.49 9.27
CA GLY A 43 -7.11 9.65 9.04
C GLY A 43 -7.62 9.76 7.62
N ALA A 44 -7.76 10.98 7.09
CA ALA A 44 -8.17 11.19 5.70
C ALA A 44 -7.17 10.57 4.71
N ARG A 45 -5.86 10.73 4.93
CA ARG A 45 -4.82 10.14 4.08
C ARG A 45 -4.87 8.61 4.09
N VAL A 46 -5.06 7.97 5.24
CA VAL A 46 -5.10 6.50 5.33
C VAL A 46 -6.38 5.93 4.72
N THR A 47 -7.51 6.64 4.86
CA THR A 47 -8.81 6.17 4.36
C THR A 47 -8.99 6.44 2.87
N PHE A 48 -8.61 7.62 2.39
CA PHE A 48 -8.89 8.08 1.03
C PHE A 48 -7.64 8.19 0.15
N GLY A 49 -6.44 8.11 0.72
CA GLY A 49 -5.17 8.21 -0.02
C GLY A 49 -4.67 6.88 -0.59
N LYS A 50 -5.56 5.91 -0.85
CA LYS A 50 -5.20 4.65 -1.52
C LYS A 50 -4.93 4.93 -3.00
N SER A 51 -3.78 4.47 -3.50
CA SER A 51 -3.40 4.62 -4.90
C SER A 51 -3.72 3.36 -5.70
N GLN A 52 -4.17 3.56 -6.93
CA GLN A 52 -4.35 2.48 -7.90
C GLN A 52 -3.01 1.92 -8.40
N ALA A 53 -3.03 0.71 -8.96
CA ALA A 53 -1.80 0.06 -9.45
C ALA A 53 -1.14 0.79 -10.62
N GLY A 54 -1.95 1.47 -11.44
CA GLY A 54 -1.51 2.10 -12.69
C GLY A 54 -0.95 1.10 -13.71
N PRO A 55 -0.43 1.60 -14.85
CA PRO A 55 0.14 0.75 -15.90
C PRO A 55 1.32 -0.10 -15.37
N PRO A 56 1.49 -1.35 -15.84
CA PRO A 56 2.58 -2.21 -15.41
C PRO A 56 3.97 -1.60 -15.68
N ALA A 57 4.79 -1.51 -14.63
CA ALA A 57 6.11 -0.88 -14.67
C ALA A 57 7.21 -1.88 -14.27
N PHE A 58 7.32 -2.97 -15.02
CA PHE A 58 8.24 -4.06 -14.70
C PHE A 58 9.70 -3.71 -14.93
N GLN A 59 10.54 -3.93 -13.93
CA GLN A 59 11.99 -3.98 -14.11
C GLN A 59 12.37 -5.39 -14.56
N PRO A 60 13.14 -5.54 -15.66
CA PRO A 60 13.63 -6.85 -16.08
C PRO A 60 14.47 -7.51 -14.99
N GLY A 61 14.29 -8.82 -14.82
CA GLY A 61 15.10 -9.63 -13.92
C GLY A 61 15.54 -10.92 -14.60
N THR A 62 16.42 -11.67 -13.94
CA THR A 62 16.83 -12.99 -14.42
C THR A 62 15.62 -13.91 -14.55
N PRO A 63 15.35 -14.52 -15.72
CA PRO A 63 14.24 -15.46 -15.86
C PRO A 63 14.38 -16.65 -14.91
N GLN A 64 13.32 -16.97 -14.17
CA GLN A 64 13.28 -18.10 -13.24
C GLN A 64 11.98 -18.87 -13.41
N ALA A 65 12.03 -20.20 -13.45
CA ALA A 65 10.83 -21.04 -13.40
C ALA A 65 10.19 -20.94 -12.01
N VAL A 66 8.88 -20.67 -11.95
CA VAL A 66 8.15 -20.40 -10.70
C VAL A 66 6.92 -21.28 -10.50
N GLY A 67 6.55 -22.07 -11.50
CA GLY A 67 5.47 -23.05 -11.39
C GLY A 67 5.17 -23.75 -12.70
N ASP A 68 4.31 -24.76 -12.65
CA ASP A 68 3.79 -25.46 -13.83
C ASP A 68 2.27 -25.32 -13.90
N LEU A 69 1.71 -25.26 -15.11
CA LEU A 69 0.27 -25.18 -15.34
C LEU A 69 -0.52 -26.32 -14.67
N GLY A 70 0.09 -27.50 -14.55
CA GLY A 70 -0.51 -28.65 -13.89
C GLY A 70 -0.86 -28.39 -12.42
N GLN A 71 -0.16 -27.46 -11.76
CA GLN A 71 -0.39 -27.05 -10.37
C GLN A 71 -1.43 -25.91 -10.24
N LEU A 72 -1.76 -25.23 -11.34
CA LEU A 72 -2.60 -24.01 -11.39
C LEU A 72 -3.96 -24.27 -12.07
N ARG A 73 -4.50 -25.47 -11.86
CA ARG A 73 -5.74 -25.94 -12.50
C ARG A 73 -6.99 -25.33 -11.89
N SER A 74 -7.06 -25.26 -10.57
CA SER A 74 -8.21 -24.71 -9.86
C SER A 74 -8.12 -23.19 -9.76
N LEU A 75 -9.28 -22.53 -9.77
CA LEU A 75 -9.35 -21.12 -9.41
C LEU A 75 -8.77 -20.94 -8.00
N TRP A 76 -7.96 -19.89 -7.84
CA TRP A 76 -7.24 -19.57 -6.61
C TRP A 76 -6.19 -20.61 -6.21
N ALA A 77 -5.76 -21.50 -7.10
CA ALA A 77 -4.53 -22.26 -6.91
C ALA A 77 -3.37 -21.30 -6.67
N GLU A 78 -2.57 -21.58 -5.64
CA GLU A 78 -1.46 -20.73 -5.20
C GLU A 78 -0.15 -21.51 -5.27
N GLN A 79 0.87 -20.88 -5.83
CA GLN A 79 2.26 -21.32 -5.73
C GLN A 79 3.10 -20.17 -5.17
N THR A 80 3.78 -20.41 -4.06
CA THR A 80 4.70 -19.41 -3.48
C THR A 80 6.12 -19.65 -3.97
N PHE A 81 6.87 -18.57 -4.18
CA PHE A 81 8.24 -18.62 -4.70
C PHE A 81 9.05 -17.41 -4.21
N SER A 82 10.34 -17.36 -4.52
CA SER A 82 11.17 -16.16 -4.34
C SER A 82 11.67 -15.67 -5.67
N TYR A 83 11.69 -14.35 -5.86
CA TYR A 83 12.17 -13.71 -7.08
C TYR A 83 12.75 -12.34 -6.77
N ALA A 84 13.91 -12.01 -7.37
CA ALA A 84 14.64 -10.78 -7.09
C ALA A 84 14.84 -10.50 -5.58
N GLY A 85 15.13 -11.55 -4.79
CA GLY A 85 15.33 -11.46 -3.34
C GLY A 85 14.07 -11.26 -2.50
N ARG A 86 12.87 -11.36 -3.08
CA ARG A 86 11.59 -11.10 -2.40
C ARG A 86 10.69 -12.35 -2.41
N PRO A 87 9.99 -12.66 -1.31
CA PRO A 87 8.94 -13.68 -1.33
C PRO A 87 7.80 -13.20 -2.24
N CYS A 88 7.26 -14.10 -3.05
CA CYS A 88 6.21 -13.83 -4.03
C CYS A 88 5.13 -14.93 -4.01
N THR A 89 3.98 -14.64 -4.59
CA THR A 89 2.90 -15.61 -4.82
C THR A 89 2.46 -15.56 -6.27
N LEU A 90 2.14 -16.72 -6.84
CA LEU A 90 1.55 -16.93 -8.16
C LEU A 90 0.16 -17.51 -7.96
N LEU A 91 -0.85 -16.89 -8.56
CA LEU A 91 -2.25 -17.23 -8.38
C LEU A 91 -2.93 -17.49 -9.72
N ARG A 92 -3.78 -18.52 -9.77
CA ARG A 92 -4.81 -18.66 -10.80
C ARG A 92 -6.02 -17.80 -10.44
N VAL A 93 -6.43 -16.91 -11.34
CA VAL A 93 -7.58 -16.01 -11.14
C VAL A 93 -8.68 -16.27 -12.19
N PRO A 94 -9.94 -15.88 -11.90
CA PRO A 94 -11.08 -16.13 -12.80
C PRO A 94 -11.12 -15.21 -14.03
N GLN A 95 -10.40 -14.10 -14.02
CA GLN A 95 -10.48 -13.07 -15.07
C GLN A 95 -9.10 -12.47 -15.39
N PRO A 96 -8.92 -11.87 -16.58
CA PRO A 96 -7.72 -11.10 -16.88
C PRO A 96 -7.52 -9.97 -15.86
N VAL A 97 -6.27 -9.76 -15.45
CA VAL A 97 -5.87 -8.66 -14.56
C VAL A 97 -4.68 -7.96 -15.20
N GLU A 98 -4.63 -6.64 -15.08
CA GLU A 98 -3.54 -5.84 -15.65
C GLU A 98 -2.17 -6.23 -15.06
N GLY A 99 -1.19 -6.48 -15.94
CA GLY A 99 0.12 -7.02 -15.57
C GLY A 99 0.13 -8.53 -15.28
N GLY A 100 -1.03 -9.19 -15.32
CA GLY A 100 -1.15 -10.65 -15.31
C GLY A 100 -0.89 -11.27 -16.68
N LEU A 101 -0.72 -12.59 -16.69
CA LEU A 101 -0.56 -13.41 -17.89
C LEU A 101 -1.89 -14.07 -18.23
N SER A 102 -2.39 -13.81 -19.44
CA SER A 102 -3.56 -14.50 -19.99
C SER A 102 -3.15 -15.45 -21.11
N GLY A 103 -3.74 -16.65 -21.14
CA GLY A 103 -3.45 -17.70 -22.13
C GLY A 103 -4.70 -18.26 -22.81
N PRO A 104 -4.54 -19.04 -23.90
CA PRO A 104 -5.60 -19.43 -24.84
C PRO A 104 -6.77 -20.29 -24.32
N ASP A 105 -6.89 -20.55 -23.01
CA ASP A 105 -7.91 -21.45 -22.44
C ASP A 105 -8.67 -20.79 -21.27
N GLY A 106 -8.83 -19.46 -21.30
CA GLY A 106 -9.32 -18.69 -20.15
C GLY A 106 -8.39 -18.78 -18.94
N LEU A 107 -7.10 -19.12 -19.18
CA LEU A 107 -6.05 -19.15 -18.18
C LEU A 107 -5.66 -17.72 -17.85
N HIS A 108 -5.90 -17.30 -16.61
CA HIS A 108 -5.48 -15.99 -16.12
C HIS A 108 -4.62 -16.18 -14.87
N LEU A 109 -3.37 -15.75 -14.94
CA LEU A 109 -2.40 -15.86 -13.87
C LEU A 109 -1.94 -14.48 -13.45
N VAL A 110 -1.80 -14.29 -12.15
CA VAL A 110 -1.22 -13.08 -11.56
C VAL A 110 -0.12 -13.48 -10.59
N ALA A 111 0.89 -12.63 -10.44
CA ALA A 111 1.90 -12.84 -9.42
C ALA A 111 2.28 -11.52 -8.77
N TYR A 112 2.48 -11.56 -7.46
CA TYR A 112 2.74 -10.39 -6.63
C TYR A 112 3.84 -10.68 -5.62
N SER A 113 4.58 -9.63 -5.26
CA SER A 113 5.41 -9.63 -4.06
C SER A 113 4.54 -9.86 -2.82
N ARG A 114 5.02 -10.71 -1.91
CA ARG A 114 4.43 -10.96 -0.58
C ARG A 114 5.01 -10.05 0.49
N VAL A 115 5.70 -8.98 0.12
CA VAL A 115 6.20 -7.94 1.03
C VAL A 115 5.19 -6.79 1.06
N CYS A 116 4.60 -6.54 2.23
CA CYS A 116 3.63 -5.48 2.43
C CYS A 116 4.25 -4.10 2.19
N THR A 117 3.56 -3.27 1.41
CA THR A 117 3.99 -1.92 1.01
C THR A 117 3.78 -0.86 2.08
N HIS A 118 3.35 -1.25 3.28
CA HIS A 118 3.37 -0.38 4.45
C HIS A 118 4.76 -0.41 5.12
N LEU A 119 5.12 -1.53 5.75
CA LEU A 119 6.36 -1.68 6.54
C LEU A 119 7.01 -3.06 6.38
N GLY A 120 6.77 -3.75 5.26
CA GLY A 120 7.54 -4.94 4.87
C GLY A 120 7.12 -6.29 5.45
N CYS A 121 6.08 -6.36 6.28
CA CYS A 121 5.56 -7.64 6.77
C CYS A 121 5.10 -8.58 5.64
N SER A 122 5.07 -9.89 5.92
CA SER A 122 4.59 -10.89 4.96
C SER A 122 3.09 -10.78 4.67
N VAL A 123 2.75 -10.92 3.40
CA VAL A 123 1.39 -10.97 2.86
C VAL A 123 1.05 -12.41 2.47
N ASN A 124 -0.17 -12.84 2.80
CA ASN A 124 -0.64 -14.21 2.55
C ASN A 124 -2.01 -14.19 1.89
N LEU A 125 -2.31 -15.21 1.08
CA LEU A 125 -3.65 -15.40 0.56
C LEU A 125 -4.61 -15.79 1.69
N VAL A 126 -5.69 -15.03 1.84
CA VAL A 126 -6.79 -15.27 2.76
C VAL A 126 -7.99 -15.68 1.92
N ARG A 127 -8.35 -16.95 2.00
CA ARG A 127 -9.38 -17.56 1.15
C ARG A 127 -10.79 -17.36 1.66
N ASP A 128 -10.94 -17.34 2.98
CA ASP A 128 -12.22 -17.25 3.66
C ASP A 128 -12.54 -15.79 4.03
N PRO A 129 -13.64 -15.21 3.50
CA PRO A 129 -14.08 -13.87 3.86
C PRO A 129 -14.35 -13.66 5.36
N GLU A 130 -14.75 -14.70 6.11
CA GLU A 130 -14.96 -14.55 7.55
C GLU A 130 -13.63 -14.42 8.30
N VAL A 131 -12.53 -14.99 7.77
CA VAL A 131 -11.18 -14.72 8.29
C VAL A 131 -10.76 -13.28 8.01
N LEU A 132 -11.14 -12.70 6.86
CA LEU A 132 -10.92 -11.27 6.59
C LEU A 132 -11.68 -10.40 7.59
N ALA A 133 -12.95 -10.72 7.83
CA ALA A 133 -13.79 -9.98 8.77
C ALA A 133 -13.21 -10.02 10.18
N PHE A 134 -12.82 -11.20 10.66
CA PHE A 134 -12.31 -11.40 12.01
C PHE A 134 -10.88 -10.90 12.21
N ALA A 135 -9.93 -11.32 11.37
CA ALA A 135 -8.50 -11.09 11.59
C ALA A 135 -7.97 -9.79 10.97
N PHE A 136 -8.73 -9.17 10.07
CA PHE A 136 -8.33 -7.94 9.37
C PHE A 136 -9.34 -6.81 9.52
N ASN A 137 -10.47 -7.02 10.22
CA ASN A 137 -11.54 -6.05 10.35
C ASN A 137 -12.04 -5.51 8.99
N TYR A 138 -12.04 -6.39 7.97
CA TYR A 138 -12.44 -6.06 6.62
C TYR A 138 -13.48 -7.06 6.12
N ARG A 139 -14.68 -6.57 5.82
CA ARG A 139 -15.70 -7.33 5.09
C ARG A 139 -15.70 -6.84 3.65
N PRO A 140 -15.24 -7.65 2.67
CA PRO A 140 -15.32 -7.27 1.27
C PRO A 140 -16.76 -6.96 0.87
N PRO A 141 -17.00 -5.98 -0.02
CA PRO A 141 -18.31 -5.76 -0.61
C PRO A 141 -18.76 -6.98 -1.44
N ALA A 142 -20.05 -7.01 -1.80
CA ALA A 142 -20.68 -8.17 -2.43
C ALA A 142 -20.01 -8.60 -3.74
N ASP A 143 -19.48 -7.65 -4.50
CA ASP A 143 -18.78 -7.82 -5.78
C ASP A 143 -17.29 -8.20 -5.62
N ALA A 144 -16.74 -8.15 -4.41
CA ALA A 144 -15.36 -8.53 -4.09
C ALA A 144 -15.27 -9.75 -3.14
N GLN A 145 -16.30 -10.60 -3.13
CA GLN A 145 -16.34 -11.84 -2.33
C GLN A 145 -15.48 -12.95 -2.92
N HIS A 146 -14.17 -12.77 -2.87
CA HIS A 146 -13.17 -13.72 -3.32
C HIS A 146 -11.94 -13.69 -2.41
N PRO A 147 -11.00 -14.65 -2.55
CA PRO A 147 -9.73 -14.59 -1.84
C PRO A 147 -9.00 -13.26 -2.03
N GLN A 148 -8.43 -12.77 -0.93
CA GLN A 148 -7.70 -11.50 -0.86
C GLN A 148 -6.28 -11.74 -0.34
N LEU A 149 -5.37 -10.78 -0.51
CA LEU A 149 -4.01 -10.85 0.00
C LEU A 149 -3.90 -10.02 1.28
N GLY A 150 -3.69 -10.66 2.44
CA GLY A 150 -3.73 -10.02 3.76
C GLY A 150 -2.37 -9.92 4.44
N CYS A 151 -2.07 -8.74 5.01
CA CYS A 151 -0.96 -8.48 5.93
C CYS A 151 -1.48 -8.28 7.37
N ARG A 152 -1.06 -9.14 8.29
CA ARG A 152 -1.58 -9.18 9.67
C ARG A 152 -1.00 -8.12 10.61
N CYS A 153 0.05 -7.40 10.22
CA CYS A 153 0.71 -6.45 11.11
C CYS A 153 -0.16 -5.21 11.40
N HIS A 154 -0.76 -4.65 10.35
CA HIS A 154 -1.62 -3.46 10.45
C HIS A 154 -2.83 -3.60 9.52
N TYR A 155 -3.32 -4.83 9.41
CA TYR A 155 -4.56 -5.24 8.74
C TYR A 155 -4.69 -4.77 7.29
N SER A 156 -3.57 -4.63 6.56
CA SER A 156 -3.65 -4.23 5.15
C SER A 156 -4.17 -5.39 4.31
N VAL A 157 -5.13 -5.10 3.43
CA VAL A 157 -5.72 -6.08 2.51
C VAL A 157 -5.52 -5.55 1.09
N PHE A 158 -5.08 -6.45 0.22
CA PHE A 158 -4.80 -6.17 -1.17
C PHE A 158 -5.63 -7.06 -2.08
N ASP A 159 -6.12 -6.51 -3.18
CA ASP A 159 -7.00 -7.21 -4.10
C ASP A 159 -6.23 -7.79 -5.29
N PRO A 160 -6.15 -9.14 -5.40
CA PRO A 160 -5.43 -9.78 -6.51
C PRO A 160 -6.10 -9.60 -7.88
N LEU A 161 -7.39 -9.22 -7.93
CA LEU A 161 -8.14 -8.93 -9.15
C LEU A 161 -8.04 -7.46 -9.57
N GLN A 162 -7.67 -6.57 -8.65
CA GLN A 162 -7.39 -5.16 -8.92
C GLN A 162 -5.88 -4.90 -8.93
N ALA A 163 -5.12 -5.73 -9.65
CA ALA A 163 -3.68 -5.57 -9.84
C ALA A 163 -2.86 -5.41 -8.54
N GLY A 164 -3.34 -5.95 -7.41
CA GLY A 164 -2.68 -5.88 -6.11
C GLY A 164 -2.96 -4.61 -5.31
N GLU A 165 -3.97 -3.81 -5.69
CA GLU A 165 -4.34 -2.57 -5.00
C GLU A 165 -4.65 -2.77 -3.51
N ALA A 166 -4.26 -1.80 -2.69
CA ALA A 166 -4.55 -1.79 -1.26
C ALA A 166 -5.98 -1.31 -1.00
N VAL A 167 -6.92 -2.24 -0.83
CA VAL A 167 -8.34 -1.94 -0.61
C VAL A 167 -8.68 -1.64 0.85
N PHE A 168 -7.83 -2.02 1.80
CA PHE A 168 -8.03 -1.75 3.22
C PHE A 168 -6.73 -1.68 4.03
N GLY A 169 -6.80 -1.11 5.23
CA GLY A 169 -5.73 -1.07 6.23
C GLY A 169 -4.72 0.07 6.03
N LYS A 170 -3.48 -0.10 6.47
CA LYS A 170 -2.46 0.96 6.49
C LYS A 170 -1.70 1.17 5.18
N ALA A 171 -1.49 0.12 4.38
CA ALA A 171 -0.83 0.27 3.09
C ALA A 171 -1.64 1.16 2.15
N ASN A 172 -1.01 2.14 1.52
CA ASN A 172 -1.67 3.01 0.52
C ASN A 172 -1.35 2.58 -0.92
N GLY A 173 -0.20 1.94 -1.14
CA GLY A 173 0.25 1.51 -2.45
C GLY A 173 -0.06 0.04 -2.77
N PRO A 174 -0.21 -0.30 -4.06
CA PRO A 174 -0.43 -1.67 -4.53
C PRO A 174 0.75 -2.59 -4.23
N LEU A 175 0.53 -3.91 -4.16
CA LEU A 175 1.62 -4.89 -4.15
C LEU A 175 2.34 -4.90 -5.50
N PRO A 176 3.69 -4.88 -5.51
CA PRO A 176 4.44 -4.96 -6.76
C PRO A 176 4.17 -6.26 -7.52
N ARG A 177 3.80 -6.13 -8.79
CA ARG A 177 3.52 -7.24 -9.71
C ARG A 177 4.81 -7.92 -10.13
N VAL A 178 4.74 -9.22 -10.38
CA VAL A 178 5.80 -10.02 -11.00
C VAL A 178 5.38 -10.32 -12.43
N ARG A 179 6.24 -9.98 -13.41
CA ARG A 179 6.00 -10.28 -14.82
C ARG A 179 6.12 -11.77 -15.06
N LEU A 180 5.07 -12.36 -15.60
CA LEU A 180 5.00 -13.77 -15.92
C LEU A 180 5.15 -14.02 -17.43
N GLU A 181 5.78 -15.13 -17.79
CA GLU A 181 5.88 -15.63 -19.15
C GLU A 181 5.54 -17.13 -19.15
N ARG A 182 4.77 -17.58 -20.14
CA ARG A 182 4.49 -19.01 -20.36
C ARG A 182 5.48 -19.58 -21.37
N ARG A 183 6.17 -20.65 -21.01
CA ARG A 183 7.05 -21.43 -21.90
C ARG A 183 6.61 -22.89 -21.88
N GLY A 184 5.74 -23.26 -22.83
CA GLY A 184 5.09 -24.57 -22.83
C GLY A 184 4.13 -24.72 -21.63
N THR A 185 4.42 -25.66 -20.73
CA THR A 185 3.67 -25.84 -19.47
C THR A 185 4.28 -25.08 -18.29
N GLN A 186 5.51 -24.57 -18.43
CA GLN A 186 6.22 -23.88 -17.37
C GLN A 186 5.87 -22.40 -17.35
N ILE A 187 5.71 -21.87 -16.13
CA ILE A 187 5.52 -20.45 -15.87
C ILE A 187 6.82 -19.88 -15.32
N TRP A 188 7.25 -18.77 -15.91
CA TRP A 188 8.50 -18.10 -15.61
C TRP A 188 8.22 -16.70 -15.08
N ALA A 189 8.95 -16.28 -14.04
CA ALA A 189 9.06 -14.89 -13.66
C ALA A 189 10.23 -14.25 -14.43
N THR A 190 10.00 -13.10 -15.06
CA THR A 190 10.99 -12.43 -15.94
C THR A 190 11.21 -10.96 -15.59
N GLY A 191 10.53 -10.45 -14.58
CA GLY A 191 10.67 -9.11 -14.07
C GLY A 191 9.78 -8.88 -12.87
N ILE A 192 10.01 -7.80 -12.15
CA ILE A 192 9.21 -7.40 -11.00
C ILE A 192 9.13 -5.89 -10.94
N GLU A 193 8.01 -5.36 -10.47
CA GLU A 193 7.91 -3.94 -10.19
C GLU A 193 8.75 -3.54 -8.97
N ALA A 194 9.20 -2.29 -8.98
CA ALA A 194 9.91 -1.71 -7.84
C ALA A 194 9.07 -1.83 -6.56
N ALA A 195 9.72 -1.88 -5.40
CA ALA A 195 9.01 -1.57 -4.18
C ALA A 195 8.49 -0.12 -4.28
N PRO A 196 7.23 0.17 -3.92
CA PRO A 196 6.78 1.54 -3.87
C PRO A 196 7.63 2.32 -2.88
N ALA A 197 7.84 3.61 -3.16
CA ALA A 197 8.45 4.51 -2.19
C ALA A 197 7.57 4.48 -0.93
N LEU A 198 8.16 4.11 0.21
CA LEU A 198 7.48 4.25 1.47
C LEU A 198 7.43 5.75 1.75
N ASP A 199 6.23 6.31 1.73
CA ASP A 199 6.03 7.69 2.17
C ASP A 199 6.36 7.76 3.68
N THR A 200 7.62 8.05 4.00
CA THR A 200 8.05 8.42 5.36
C THR A 200 7.50 9.78 5.75
#